data_AF-A0A1V2BAQ5-F1
#
_entry.id   AF-A0A1V2BAQ5-F1
#
_cell.length_a   1.000
_cell.length_b   1.000
_cell.length_c   1.000
_cell.angle_alpha   90.00
_cell.angle_beta   90.00
_cell.angle_gamma   90.00
#
_symmetry.space_group_name_H-M   'P 1'
#
loop_
_entity.id
_entity.type
_entity.pdbx_description
1 polymer ?
#
loop_
_entity_poly.entity_id
_entity_poly.type
_entity_poly.pdbx_seq_one_letter_code
_entity_poly.pdbx_strand_id
1 'polypeptide(L)' 'MDCRQITEREVAEILETGQINTEKSNPRDLPCPTYALEGYSDDGQHLRIVFAPCSGETKVVTCIDLDKEWQCDCH' A
#
# COMPACT_ATOMS: atom_id res chain seq x y z
N MET A 1 8.06 3.56 -18.54
CA MET A 1 6.97 2.87 -17.83
C MET A 1 7.27 3.05 -16.35
N ASP A 2 7.24 4.31 -15.90
CA ASP A 2 7.87 4.78 -14.65
C ASP A 2 6.85 5.55 -13.80
N CYS A 3 5.57 5.16 -13.87
CA CYS A 3 4.48 5.94 -13.29
C CYS A 3 4.45 5.98 -11.77
N ARG A 4 5.25 5.16 -11.07
CA ARG A 4 5.32 5.17 -9.60
C ARG A 4 6.76 4.95 -9.20
N GLN A 5 7.49 6.02 -8.92
CA GLN A 5 8.81 5.95 -8.27
C GLN A 5 8.63 5.63 -6.78
N ILE A 6 7.85 4.60 -6.45
CA ILE A 6 7.71 4.11 -5.08
C ILE A 6 8.81 3.06 -4.91
N THR A 7 9.80 3.39 -4.09
CA THR A 7 10.93 2.51 -3.80
C THR A 7 10.58 1.50 -2.73
N GLU A 8 11.28 0.37 -2.69
CA GLU A 8 11.12 -0.64 -1.63
C GLU A 8 11.38 -0.05 -0.23
N ARG A 9 12.24 0.97 -0.14
CA ARG A 9 12.50 1.74 1.09
C ARG A 9 11.24 2.45 1.58
N GLU A 10 10.53 3.15 0.69
CA GLU A 10 9.26 3.81 1.05
C GLU A 10 8.21 2.78 1.47
N VAL A 11 8.14 1.63 0.81
CA VAL A 11 7.24 0.54 1.20
C VAL A 11 7.56 0.02 2.61
N ALA A 12 8.83 -0.18 2.92
CA ALA A 12 9.28 -0.61 4.25
C ALA A 12 9.03 0.48 5.32
N GLU A 13 9.25 1.75 4.98
CA GLU A 13 8.99 2.87 5.88
C GLU A 13 7.50 2.97 6.24
N ILE A 14 6.61 2.84 5.27
CA ILE A 14 5.16 2.80 5.52
C ILE A 14 4.76 1.53 6.28
N LEU A 15 5.50 0.42 6.11
CA LEU A 15 5.26 -0.78 6.90
C LEU A 15 5.58 -0.57 8.40
N GLU A 16 6.61 0.22 8.72
CA GLU A 16 7.03 0.49 10.10
C GLU A 16 6.33 1.70 10.74
N THR A 17 6.07 2.76 9.97
CA THR A 17 5.56 4.06 10.46
C THR A 17 4.12 4.33 10.04
N GLY A 18 3.61 3.61 9.04
CA GLY A 18 2.27 3.80 8.52
C GLY A 18 1.19 3.37 9.51
N GLN A 19 0.04 4.03 9.43
CA GLN A 19 -1.16 3.69 10.18
C GLN A 19 -1.97 2.64 9.43
N ILE A 20 -2.32 1.57 10.14
CA ILE A 20 -3.21 0.54 9.59
C ILE A 20 -4.63 1.10 9.49
N ASN A 21 -5.16 1.18 8.27
CA ASN A 21 -6.54 1.52 8.03
C ASN A 21 -7.40 0.25 8.12
N THR A 22 -8.02 0.04 9.26
CA THR A 22 -8.90 -1.12 9.51
C THR A 22 -10.18 -1.09 8.67
N GLU A 23 -10.60 0.06 8.13
CA GLU A 23 -11.77 0.15 7.24
C GLU A 23 -11.45 -0.40 5.84
N LYS A 24 -10.18 -0.29 5.42
CA LYS A 24 -9.68 -0.82 4.14
C LYS A 24 -8.92 -2.14 4.28
N SER A 25 -8.61 -2.54 5.50
CA SER A 25 -8.03 -3.84 5.81
C SER A 25 -9.13 -4.87 5.96
N ASN A 26 -8.96 -6.04 5.34
CA ASN A 26 -9.85 -7.17 5.55
C ASN A 26 -9.09 -8.33 6.18
N PRO A 27 -8.99 -8.39 7.52
CA PRO A 27 -8.33 -9.50 8.21
C PRO A 27 -9.11 -10.82 8.13
N ARG A 28 -10.34 -10.79 7.59
CA ARG A 28 -11.18 -11.98 7.37
C ARG A 28 -11.19 -12.43 5.91
N ASP A 29 -10.44 -11.77 5.04
CA ASP A 29 -10.35 -12.15 3.64
C ASP A 29 -9.69 -13.52 3.49
N LEU A 30 -10.17 -14.31 2.52
CA LEU A 30 -9.70 -15.65 2.23
C LEU A 30 -9.25 -15.67 0.77
N PRO A 31 -8.05 -16.19 0.44
CA PRO A 31 -7.24 -17.12 1.25
C PRO A 31 -6.29 -16.47 2.26
N CYS A 32 -6.07 -15.14 2.21
CA CYS A 32 -5.15 -14.44 3.10
C CYS A 32 -5.74 -13.09 3.54
N PRO A 33 -5.54 -12.69 4.81
CA PRO A 33 -5.98 -11.38 5.28
C PRO A 33 -5.27 -10.26 4.51
N THR A 34 -5.95 -9.14 4.33
CA THR A 34 -5.36 -7.92 3.75
C THR A 34 -5.27 -6.81 4.78
N TYR A 35 -4.16 -6.08 4.78
CA TYR A 35 -3.88 -4.95 5.65
C TYR A 35 -3.52 -3.74 4.80
N ALA A 36 -4.35 -2.71 4.83
CA ALA A 36 -4.06 -1.44 4.20
C ALA A 36 -3.33 -0.56 5.20
N LEU A 37 -2.08 -0.21 4.91
CA LEU A 37 -1.28 0.75 5.66
C LEU A 37 -1.21 2.06 4.90
N GLU A 38 -1.39 3.15 5.61
CA GLU A 38 -1.36 4.52 5.08
C GLU A 38 -0.32 5.34 5.80
N GLY A 39 0.49 6.08 5.07
CA GLY A 39 1.44 6.99 5.67
C GLY A 39 2.06 7.93 4.65
N TYR A 40 2.89 8.82 5.15
CA TYR A 40 3.59 9.79 4.33
C TYR A 40 5.02 9.30 4.11
N SER A 41 5.48 9.28 2.86
CA SER A 41 6.91 9.06 2.59
C SER A 41 7.73 10.30 2.95
N ASP A 42 9.04 10.13 3.04
CA ASP A 42 10.01 11.21 3.28
C ASP A 42 9.84 12.43 2.32
N ASP A 43 9.38 12.17 1.09
CA ASP A 43 9.07 13.19 0.08
C ASP A 43 7.70 13.89 0.29
N GLY A 44 6.98 13.56 1.37
CA GLY A 44 5.66 14.11 1.69
C GLY A 44 4.51 13.54 0.86
N GLN A 45 4.73 12.44 0.15
CA GLN A 45 3.69 11.77 -0.64
C GLN A 45 2.85 10.86 0.25
N HIS A 46 1.53 10.94 0.15
CA HIS A 46 0.63 10.12 0.95
C HIS A 46 0.40 8.78 0.29
N LEU A 47 1.11 7.74 0.74
CA LEU A 47 1.04 6.40 0.18
C LEU A 47 0.07 5.52 0.98
N ARG A 48 -0.74 4.73 0.27
CA ARG A 48 -1.49 3.60 0.80
C ARG A 48 -0.99 2.32 0.17
N ILE A 49 -0.54 1.40 1.02
CA ILE A 49 -0.02 0.10 0.60
C ILE A 49 -0.85 -1.01 1.23
N VAL A 50 -1.36 -1.90 0.39
CA VAL A 50 -2.12 -3.07 0.82
C VAL A 50 -1.21 -4.28 0.85
N PHE A 51 -1.01 -4.84 2.03
CA PHE A 51 -0.24 -6.05 2.28
C PHE A 51 -1.17 -7.24 2.48
N ALA A 52 -0.85 -8.36 1.87
CA ALA A 52 -1.50 -9.65 2.09
C ALA A 52 -0.48 -10.64 2.66
N PRO A 53 -0.36 -10.75 3.99
CA PRO A 53 0.41 -11.82 4.61
C PRO A 53 -0.31 -13.16 4.44
N CYS A 54 0.21 -13.98 3.53
CA CYS A 54 -0.13 -15.39 3.39
C CYS A 54 0.81 -16.23 4.27
N SER A 55 0.41 -17.44 4.67
CA SER A 55 1.24 -18.33 5.49
C SER A 55 2.60 -18.61 4.81
N GLY A 56 3.64 -17.88 5.22
CA GLY A 56 5.01 -18.00 4.74
C GLY A 56 5.51 -16.84 3.86
N GLU A 57 4.66 -15.93 3.38
CA GLU A 57 5.06 -14.81 2.51
C GLU A 57 4.15 -13.59 2.66
N THR A 58 4.74 -12.39 2.77
CA THR A 58 4.00 -11.13 2.75
C THR A 58 4.01 -10.56 1.35
N LYS A 59 2.84 -10.51 0.71
CA LYS A 59 2.70 -9.94 -0.62
C LYS A 59 2.26 -8.49 -0.54
N VAL A 60 2.85 -7.65 -1.38
CA VAL A 60 2.33 -6.32 -1.63
C VAL A 60 1.32 -6.42 -2.76
N VAL A 61 0.04 -6.22 -2.44
CA VAL A 61 -1.08 -6.33 -3.39
C VAL A 61 -1.18 -5.07 -4.22
N THR A 62 -1.06 -3.91 -3.58
CA THR A 62 -1.32 -2.62 -4.22
C THR A 62 -0.55 -1.52 -3.50
N CYS A 63 0.14 -0.68 -4.27
CA CYS A 63 0.68 0.60 -3.80
C CYS A 63 0.00 1.71 -4.60
N ILE A 64 -0.70 2.60 -3.90
CA ILE A 64 -1.31 3.80 -4.49
C ILE A 64 -0.82 5.03 -3.72
N ASP A 65 -0.63 6.12 -4.44
CA ASP A 65 -0.50 7.44 -3.87
C ASP A 65 -1.89 8.05 -3.80
N LEU A 66 -2.30 8.52 -2.62
CA LEU A 66 -3.59 9.16 -2.37
C LEU A 66 -3.56 10.64 -2.75
N ASP A 67 -2.38 11.25 -2.80
CA ASP A 67 -2.21 12.66 -3.15
C ASP A 67 -2.32 12.88 -4.67
N LYS A 68 -1.81 11.94 -5.47
CA LYS A 68 -2.08 11.84 -6.90
C LYS A 68 -3.31 10.99 -7.17
N GLU A 69 -4.42 11.66 -7.45
CA GLU A 69 -5.54 11.06 -8.18
C GLU A 69 -5.07 10.66 -9.59
N TRP A 70 -4.51 9.46 -9.74
CA TRP A 70 -4.30 8.86 -11.04
C TRP A 70 -5.67 8.48 -11.61
N GLN A 71 -6.29 9.43 -12.30
CA GLN A 71 -7.31 9.13 -13.31
C GLN A 71 -6.60 8.34 -14.41
N CYS A 72 -6.53 7.02 -14.25
CA CYS A 72 -6.21 6.15 -15.37
C CYS A 72 -7.41 6.17 -16.32
N ASP A 73 -7.44 7.16 -17.21
CA ASP A 73 -8.21 7.11 -18.44
C ASP A 73 -7.65 5.96 -19.29
N CYS A 74 -8.19 4.75 -19.10
CA CYS A 74 -8.02 3.66 -20.05
C CYS A 74 -8.96 3.92 -21.24
N HIS A 75 -8.41 4.47 -22.32
CA HIS A 75 -9.05 4.50 -23.64
C HIS A 75 -8.95 3.13 -24.34
#